data_AF-A0AAN4YF71-F1
#
_entry.id   AF-A0AAN4YF71-F1
#
_cell.length_a   1.000
_cell.length_b   1.000
_cell.length_c   1.000
_cell.angle_alpha   90.00
_cell.angle_beta   90.00
_cell.angle_gamma   90.00
#
_symmetry.space_group_name_H-M   'P 1'
#
loop_
_entity.id
_entity.type
_entity.pdbx_description
1 polymer ?
#
loop_
_entity_poly.entity_id
_entity_poly.type
_entity_poly.pdbx_seq_one_letter_code
_entity_poly.pdbx_strand_id
1 'polypeptide(L)'
;MITTFPTLFGEHYGFNAGEVGLTYIAQGVGCLIGQVAVGRFADWYIKRQQARNGTTTPEDRLPPAIVGYVVLAIGMLWFGWSAQVHAHFMVPIVGSGVVGLGLVGGFLVVQVYIVDTFTIYAASALAANNLIRSIVAAVLPLSGPAMYERLGYGWGDTILGFTALALAPTPLLLMKYGERIRTRWPVEL
;
A
#
# COMPACT_ATOMS: atom_id res chain seq x y z
N MET A 1 9.02 2.21 8.77
CA MET A 1 8.00 2.07 9.83
C MET A 1 8.37 1.00 10.86
N ILE A 2 8.36 -0.30 10.55
CA ILE A 2 8.65 -1.36 11.56
C ILE A 2 10.04 -1.20 12.21
N THR A 3 11.05 -0.81 11.44
CA THR A 3 12.40 -0.54 11.96
C THR A 3 12.54 0.83 12.60
N THR A 4 11.58 1.72 12.37
CA THR A 4 11.62 3.15 12.72
C THR A 4 10.88 3.44 14.02
N PHE A 5 9.81 2.68 14.32
CA PHE A 5 8.96 2.91 15.49
C PHE A 5 9.69 2.70 16.83
N PRO A 6 10.53 1.66 17.01
CA PRO A 6 11.28 1.50 18.25
C PRO A 6 12.23 2.66 18.51
N THR A 7 12.90 3.15 17.46
CA THR A 7 13.82 4.30 17.54
C THR A 7 13.06 5.59 17.83
N LEU A 8 11.99 5.87 17.07
CA LEU A 8 11.18 7.08 17.24
C LEU A 8 10.48 7.12 18.60
N PHE A 9 9.64 6.13 18.92
CA PHE A 9 8.85 6.15 20.15
C PHE A 9 9.64 5.76 21.38
N GLY A 10 10.62 4.87 21.26
CA GLY A 10 11.50 4.49 22.37
C GLY A 10 12.48 5.60 22.74
N GLU A 11 13.27 6.10 21.78
CA GLU A 11 14.34 7.06 22.08
C GLU A 11 13.84 8.50 22.21
N HIS A 12 12.90 8.95 21.37
CA HIS A 12 12.43 10.34 21.41
C HIS A 12 11.21 10.59 22.30
N TYR A 13 10.29 9.63 22.42
CA TYR A 13 9.09 9.77 23.27
C TYR A 13 9.20 9.04 24.62
N GLY A 14 10.28 8.29 24.84
CA GLY A 14 10.54 7.59 26.11
C GLY A 14 9.60 6.42 26.39
N PHE A 15 8.96 5.86 25.37
CA PHE A 15 8.03 4.74 25.53
C PHE A 15 8.78 3.45 25.87
N ASN A 16 8.20 2.65 26.76
CA ASN A 16 8.69 1.30 27.02
C ASN A 16 8.36 0.35 25.83
N ALA A 17 8.97 -0.83 25.80
CA ALA A 17 8.76 -1.79 24.70
C ALA A 17 7.29 -2.19 24.48
N GLY A 18 6.49 -2.25 25.56
CA GLY A 18 5.06 -2.54 25.47
C GLY A 18 4.26 -1.40 24.84
N GLU A 19 4.55 -0.16 25.24
CA GLU A 19 3.95 1.06 24.69
C GLU A 19 4.29 1.26 23.21
N VAL A 20 5.55 0.99 22.81
CA VAL A 20 5.93 0.94 21.39
C VAL A 20 5.11 -0.12 20.66
N GLY A 21 4.91 -1.30 21.26
CA GLY A 21 4.04 -2.36 20.74
C GLY A 21 2.61 -1.88 20.47
N LEU A 22 2.04 -1.07 21.36
CA LEU A 22 0.69 -0.52 21.22
C LEU A 22 0.57 0.43 20.00
N THR A 23 1.63 1.13 19.62
CA THR A 23 1.59 2.04 18.46
C THR A 23 1.30 1.31 17.13
N TYR A 24 1.64 0.03 17.03
CA TYR A 24 1.34 -0.80 15.86
C TYR A 24 -0.16 -1.09 15.70
N ILE A 25 -0.94 -1.00 16.79
CA ILE A 25 -2.40 -1.20 16.74
C ILE A 25 -3.05 -0.16 15.82
N ALA A 26 -2.57 1.09 15.83
CA ALA A 26 -3.12 2.12 14.96
C ALA A 26 -2.97 1.76 13.47
N GLN A 27 -1.81 1.23 13.08
CA GLN A 27 -1.59 0.73 11.72
C GLN A 27 -2.49 -0.47 11.42
N GLY A 28 -2.65 -1.41 12.36
CA GLY A 28 -3.57 -2.55 12.22
C GLY A 28 -5.04 -2.14 12.05
N VAL A 29 -5.51 -1.17 12.83
CA VAL A 29 -6.85 -0.60 12.71
C VAL A 29 -7.03 0.09 11.36
N GLY A 30 -6.02 0.84 10.91
CA GLY A 30 -5.98 1.43 9.57
C GLY A 30 -6.13 0.39 8.46
N CYS A 31 -5.43 -0.73 8.57
CA CYS A 31 -5.55 -1.87 7.64
C CYS A 31 -6.98 -2.44 7.61
N LEU A 32 -7.61 -2.65 8.77
CA LEU A 32 -8.98 -3.18 8.85
C LEU A 32 -10.01 -2.22 8.23
N ILE A 33 -9.89 -0.93 8.53
CA ILE A 33 -10.75 0.11 7.94
C ILE A 33 -10.54 0.16 6.43
N GLY A 34 -9.29 0.12 5.97
CA GLY A 34 -8.93 0.09 4.56
C GLY A 34 -9.53 -1.09 3.83
N GLN A 35 -9.46 -2.30 4.41
CA GLN A 35 -10.05 -3.50 3.83
C GLN A 35 -11.56 -3.36 3.61
N VAL A 36 -12.30 -2.88 4.61
CA VAL A 36 -13.75 -2.68 4.50
C VAL A 36 -14.10 -1.58 3.51
N ALA A 37 -13.40 -0.45 3.56
CA ALA A 37 -13.64 0.70 2.69
C ALA A 37 -13.37 0.37 1.22
N VAL A 38 -12.22 -0.26 0.94
CA VAL A 38 -11.80 -0.64 -0.41
C VAL A 38 -12.71 -1.74 -0.96
N GLY A 39 -13.08 -2.73 -0.15
CA GLY A 39 -14.02 -3.78 -0.55
C GLY A 39 -15.38 -3.20 -0.95
N ARG A 40 -15.96 -2.32 -0.12
CA ARG A 40 -17.24 -1.67 -0.45
C ARG A 40 -17.16 -0.77 -1.67
N PHE A 41 -16.06 -0.03 -1.82
CA PHE A 41 -15.87 0.84 -2.98
C PHE A 41 -15.71 0.03 -4.27
N ALA A 42 -14.95 -1.08 -4.23
CA ALA A 42 -14.79 -2.00 -5.34
C ALA A 42 -16.14 -2.63 -5.74
N ASP A 43 -16.91 -3.16 -4.79
CA ASP A 43 -18.23 -3.76 -5.05
C ASP A 43 -19.21 -2.76 -5.67
N TRP A 44 -19.26 -1.54 -5.13
CA TRP A 44 -20.09 -0.48 -5.66
C TRP A 44 -19.68 -0.11 -7.10
N TYR A 45 -18.38 0.02 -7.36
CA TYR A 45 -17.86 0.38 -8.67
C TYR A 45 -18.15 -0.70 -9.71
N ILE A 46 -17.93 -1.98 -9.37
CA ILE A 46 -18.24 -3.12 -10.24
C ILE A 46 -19.74 -3.15 -10.58
N LYS A 47 -20.63 -3.03 -9.58
CA LYS A 47 -22.09 -2.98 -9.81
C LYS A 47 -22.48 -1.84 -10.74
N ARG A 48 -21.85 -0.67 -10.58
CA ARG A 48 -22.10 0.48 -11.43
C ARG A 48 -21.63 0.25 -12.87
N GLN A 49 -20.48 -0.40 -13.07
CA GLN A 49 -19.99 -0.72 -14.41
C GLN A 49 -20.84 -1.82 -15.08
N GLN A 50 -21.28 -2.84 -14.34
CA GLN A 50 -22.23 -3.85 -14.81
C GLN A 50 -23.52 -3.21 -15.33
N ALA A 51 -24.08 -2.26 -14.57
CA ALA A 51 -25.29 -1.55 -14.96
C ALA A 51 -25.11 -0.65 -16.22
N ARG A 52 -23.88 -0.24 -16.56
CA ARG A 52 -23.60 0.63 -17.71
C ARG A 52 -23.18 -0.15 -18.97
N ASN A 53 -22.34 -1.16 -18.81
CA ASN A 53 -21.66 -1.81 -19.93
C ASN A 53 -22.11 -3.26 -20.15
N GLY A 54 -22.93 -3.83 -19.25
CA GLY A 54 -23.42 -5.22 -19.36
C GLY A 54 -22.38 -6.31 -19.11
N THR A 55 -21.08 -5.96 -19.05
CA THR A 55 -19.97 -6.87 -18.79
C THR A 55 -19.01 -6.27 -17.75
N THR A 56 -18.26 -7.13 -17.06
CA THR A 56 -17.19 -6.74 -16.13
C THR A 56 -15.85 -7.20 -16.64
N THR A 57 -14.91 -6.28 -16.69
CA THR A 57 -13.51 -6.59 -17.01
C THR A 57 -12.69 -6.61 -15.71
N PRO A 58 -11.64 -7.45 -15.60
CA PRO A 58 -10.72 -7.42 -14.45
C PRO A 58 -10.14 -6.02 -14.16
N GLU A 59 -10.00 -5.20 -15.20
CA GLU A 59 -9.49 -3.83 -15.16
C GLU A 59 -10.42 -2.86 -14.41
N ASP A 60 -11.73 -3.14 -14.34
CA ASP A 60 -12.68 -2.35 -13.55
C ASP A 60 -12.41 -2.43 -12.04
N ARG A 61 -11.56 -3.36 -11.58
CA ARG A 61 -11.18 -3.49 -10.17
C ARG A 61 -10.00 -2.63 -9.76
N LEU A 62 -9.29 -2.03 -10.71
CA LEU A 62 -8.07 -1.24 -10.48
C LEU A 62 -8.27 0.20 -9.92
N PRO A 63 -9.40 0.91 -10.12
CA PRO A 63 -9.58 2.27 -9.59
C PRO A 63 -9.39 2.45 -8.07
N PRO A 64 -9.87 1.54 -7.20
CA PRO A 64 -9.60 1.61 -5.77
C PRO A 64 -8.10 1.60 -5.41
N ALA A 65 -7.23 0.96 -6.22
CA ALA A 65 -5.79 0.95 -5.96
C ALA A 65 -5.17 2.33 -6.08
N ILE A 66 -5.63 3.16 -7.04
CA ILE A 66 -5.14 4.51 -7.25
C ILE A 66 -5.39 5.37 -6.01
N VAL A 67 -6.61 5.29 -5.47
CA VAL A 67 -6.97 5.96 -4.22
C VAL A 67 -6.10 5.43 -3.07
N GLY A 68 -5.87 4.12 -3.01
CA GLY A 68 -4.96 3.50 -2.05
C GLY A 68 -3.54 4.08 -2.09
N TYR A 69 -2.94 4.23 -3.28
CA TYR A 69 -1.60 4.82 -3.44
C TYR A 69 -1.54 6.29 -3.04
N VAL A 70 -2.57 7.08 -3.35
CA VAL A 70 -2.65 8.48 -2.93
C VAL A 70 -2.77 8.60 -1.41
N VAL A 71 -3.65 7.80 -0.79
CA VAL A 71 -3.81 7.78 0.67
C VAL A 71 -2.52 7.30 1.35
N LEU A 72 -1.85 6.29 0.78
CA LEU A 72 -0.58 5.78 1.28
C LEU A 72 0.47 6.89 1.31
N ALA A 73 0.58 7.68 0.24
CA ALA A 73 1.54 8.78 0.18
C ALA A 73 1.20 9.92 1.15
N ILE A 74 -0.08 10.28 1.28
CA ILE A 74 -0.53 11.25 2.29
C ILE A 74 -0.17 10.76 3.70
N GLY A 75 -0.41 9.48 3.99
CA GLY A 75 -0.05 8.88 5.28
C GLY A 75 1.45 8.90 5.53
N MET A 76 2.28 8.61 4.51
CA MET A 76 3.74 8.65 4.64
C MET A 76 4.24 10.06 4.90
N LEU A 77 3.71 11.07 4.19
CA LEU A 77 4.04 12.47 4.41
C LEU A 77 3.62 12.92 5.81
N TRP A 78 2.40 12.58 6.24
CA TRP A 78 1.91 12.90 7.57
C TRP A 78 2.82 12.30 8.64
N PHE A 79 3.06 10.98 8.57
CA PHE A 79 3.92 10.29 9.52
C PHE A 79 5.34 10.89 9.54
N GLY A 80 5.99 11.00 8.38
CA GLY A 80 7.37 11.47 8.28
C GLY A 80 7.57 12.87 8.84
N TRP A 81 6.73 13.83 8.47
CA TRP A 81 6.86 15.20 8.95
C TRP A 81 6.47 15.34 10.41
N SER A 82 5.44 14.62 10.87
CA SER A 82 5.07 14.62 12.29
C SER A 82 6.15 14.00 13.18
N ALA A 83 6.85 12.96 12.70
CA ALA A 83 8.01 12.38 13.35
C ALA A 83 9.21 13.35 13.35
N GLN A 84 9.46 14.04 12.22
CA GLN A 84 10.57 14.99 12.09
C GLN A 84 10.48 16.18 13.06
N VAL A 85 9.27 16.74 13.24
CA VAL A 85 9.06 17.88 14.13
C VAL A 85 8.84 17.45 15.59
N HIS A 86 8.93 16.15 15.90
CA HIS A 86 8.61 15.59 17.22
C HIS A 86 7.25 16.08 17.74
N ALA A 87 6.23 16.04 16.87
CA ALA A 87 4.87 16.44 17.24
C ALA A 87 4.33 15.60 18.40
N HIS A 88 3.18 15.96 18.97
CA HIS A 88 2.54 15.12 19.99
C HIS A 88 2.40 13.66 19.49
N PHE A 89 2.79 12.66 20.30
CA PHE A 89 2.91 11.24 19.90
C PHE A 89 1.71 10.68 19.14
N MET A 90 0.50 11.19 19.43
CA MET A 90 -0.73 10.80 18.74
C MET A 90 -0.71 11.12 17.24
N VAL A 91 -0.03 12.18 16.81
CA VAL A 91 0.02 12.63 15.41
C VAL A 91 0.70 11.61 14.49
N PRO A 92 1.93 11.13 14.78
CA PRO A 92 2.54 10.05 13.99
C PRO A 92 1.78 8.73 14.12
N ILE A 93 1.17 8.43 15.28
CA ILE A 93 0.34 7.21 15.44
C ILE A 93 -0.89 7.23 14.51
N VAL A 94 -1.58 8.36 14.39
CA VAL A 94 -2.69 8.50 13.43
C VAL A 94 -2.17 8.41 11.99
N GLY A 95 -1.03 9.05 11.70
CA GLY A 95 -0.37 8.96 10.39
C GLY A 95 -0.06 7.52 9.97
N SER A 96 0.41 6.67 10.90
CA SER A 96 0.65 5.24 10.62
C SER A 96 -0.62 4.45 10.33
N GLY A 97 -1.74 4.82 10.97
CA GLY A 97 -3.07 4.31 10.63
C GLY A 97 -3.47 4.63 9.19
N VAL A 98 -3.26 5.87 8.75
CA VAL A 98 -3.53 6.28 7.36
C VAL A 98 -2.64 5.53 6.36
N VAL A 99 -1.36 5.29 6.71
CA VAL A 99 -0.47 4.43 5.91
C VAL A 99 -1.02 3.01 5.80
N GLY A 100 -1.48 2.42 6.91
CA GLY A 100 -2.12 1.09 6.91
C GLY A 100 -3.33 1.02 5.98
N LEU A 101 -4.16 2.06 5.98
CA LEU A 101 -5.33 2.17 5.10
C LEU A 101 -4.93 2.13 3.62
N GLY A 102 -3.97 2.97 3.22
CA GLY A 102 -3.51 3.03 1.83
C GLY A 102 -2.80 1.75 1.37
N LEU A 103 -1.98 1.16 2.26
CA LEU A 103 -1.23 -0.06 1.99
C LEU A 103 -2.14 -1.24 1.64
N VAL A 104 -3.18 -1.48 2.44
CA VAL A 104 -4.14 -2.57 2.22
C VAL A 104 -4.95 -2.33 0.94
N GLY A 105 -5.31 -1.09 0.65
CA GLY A 105 -6.07 -0.77 -0.56
C GLY A 105 -5.34 -1.12 -1.86
N GLY A 106 -4.05 -0.79 -1.96
CA GLY A 106 -3.24 -1.21 -3.12
C GLY A 106 -3.03 -2.73 -3.14
N PHE A 107 -2.71 -3.32 -1.98
CA PHE A 107 -2.37 -4.73 -1.87
C PHE A 107 -3.52 -5.67 -2.28
N LEU A 108 -4.72 -5.43 -1.76
CA LEU A 108 -5.89 -6.27 -2.04
C LEU A 108 -6.27 -6.22 -3.52
N VAL A 109 -6.29 -5.03 -4.11
CA VAL A 109 -6.68 -4.84 -5.50
C VAL A 109 -5.72 -5.56 -6.45
N VAL A 110 -4.41 -5.48 -6.20
CA VAL A 110 -3.41 -6.19 -7.02
C VAL A 110 -3.57 -7.70 -6.92
N GLN A 111 -3.80 -8.24 -5.71
CA GLN A 111 -4.02 -9.68 -5.54
C GLN A 111 -5.26 -10.16 -6.29
N VAL A 112 -6.37 -9.45 -6.16
CA VAL A 112 -7.61 -9.77 -6.85
C VAL A 112 -7.44 -9.70 -8.36
N TYR A 113 -6.76 -8.65 -8.86
CA TYR A 113 -6.46 -8.50 -10.28
C TYR A 113 -5.62 -9.66 -10.84
N ILE A 114 -4.60 -10.13 -10.10
CA ILE A 114 -3.79 -11.30 -10.51
C ILE A 114 -4.68 -12.55 -10.62
N VAL A 115 -5.56 -12.78 -9.64
CA VAL A 115 -6.46 -13.93 -9.66
C VAL A 115 -7.42 -13.88 -10.85
N ASP A 116 -8.01 -12.71 -11.12
CA ASP A 116 -8.96 -12.55 -12.22
C ASP A 116 -8.28 -12.60 -13.60
N THR A 117 -7.03 -12.18 -13.70
CA THR A 117 -6.29 -12.16 -14.97
C THR A 117 -5.75 -13.53 -15.33
N PHE A 118 -5.23 -14.27 -14.35
CA PHE A 118 -4.54 -15.56 -14.58
C PHE A 118 -5.39 -16.80 -14.30
N THR A 119 -6.63 -16.65 -13.77
CA THR A 119 -7.64 -17.71 -13.52
C THR A 119 -7.08 -19.11 -13.24
N ILE A 120 -6.75 -19.90 -14.27
CA ILE A 120 -6.18 -21.26 -14.19
C ILE A 120 -4.82 -21.29 -13.48
N TYR A 121 -3.96 -20.29 -13.74
CA TYR A 121 -2.61 -20.15 -13.21
C TYR A 121 -2.50 -19.13 -12.06
N ALA A 122 -3.64 -18.74 -11.46
CA ALA A 122 -3.70 -17.75 -10.40
C ALA A 122 -2.80 -18.10 -9.20
N ALA A 123 -2.73 -19.38 -8.81
CA ALA A 123 -1.89 -19.83 -7.69
C ALA A 123 -0.39 -19.58 -7.95
N SER A 124 0.10 -19.94 -9.14
CA SER A 124 1.50 -19.74 -9.53
C SER A 124 1.84 -18.25 -9.67
N ALA A 125 0.93 -17.45 -10.24
CA ALA A 125 1.11 -16.00 -10.37
C ALA A 125 1.14 -15.30 -9.01
N LEU A 126 0.27 -15.70 -8.07
CA LEU A 126 0.30 -15.22 -6.69
C LEU A 126 1.59 -15.63 -5.97
N ALA A 127 2.07 -16.86 -6.18
CA ALA A 127 3.34 -17.32 -5.61
C ALA A 127 4.52 -16.47 -6.11
N ALA A 128 4.61 -16.22 -7.42
CA ALA A 128 5.63 -15.36 -7.99
C ALA A 128 5.57 -13.92 -7.43
N ASN A 129 4.37 -13.34 -7.34
CA ASN A 129 4.17 -12.02 -6.73
C ASN A 129 4.59 -11.99 -5.24
N ASN A 130 4.27 -13.04 -4.48
CA ASN A 130 4.69 -13.17 -3.09
C ASN A 130 6.21 -13.28 -2.97
N LEU A 131 6.89 -14.02 -3.85
CA LEU A 131 8.34 -14.13 -3.85
C LEU A 131 9.03 -12.79 -4.11
N ILE A 132 8.62 -12.07 -5.16
CA ILE A 132 9.18 -10.75 -5.48
C ILE A 132 8.97 -9.79 -4.30
N ARG A 133 7.76 -9.77 -3.74
CA ARG A 133 7.45 -8.93 -2.58
C ARG A 133 8.32 -9.27 -1.38
N SER A 134 8.50 -10.55 -1.08
CA SER A 134 9.31 -11.01 0.05
C SER A 134 10.78 -10.64 -0.11
N ILE A 135 11.33 -10.73 -1.32
CA ILE A 135 12.72 -10.30 -1.61
C ILE A 135 12.85 -8.79 -1.35
N VAL A 136 11.92 -7.99 -1.89
CA VAL A 136 11.93 -6.54 -1.69
C VAL A 136 11.76 -6.19 -0.21
N ALA A 137 10.88 -6.88 0.51
CA ALA A 137 10.66 -6.70 1.95
C ALA A 137 11.86 -7.13 2.81
N ALA A 138 12.70 -8.04 2.33
CA ALA A 138 13.93 -8.44 3.02
C ALA A 138 15.08 -7.43 2.77
N VAL A 139 15.16 -6.88 1.55
CA VAL A 139 16.27 -5.99 1.16
C VAL A 139 16.04 -4.53 1.58
N LEU A 140 14.83 -3.99 1.43
CA LEU A 140 14.54 -2.58 1.71
C LEU A 140 14.81 -2.16 3.17
N PRO A 141 14.50 -2.96 4.21
CA PRO A 141 14.81 -2.57 5.58
C PRO A 141 16.31 -2.44 5.85
N LEU A 142 17.16 -3.11 5.06
CA LEU A 142 18.62 -3.06 5.22
C LEU A 142 19.18 -1.67 4.90
N SER A 143 18.57 -0.93 3.97
CA SER A 143 18.93 0.46 3.65
C SER A 143 18.20 1.50 4.52
N GLY A 144 17.20 1.07 5.30
CA GLY A 144 16.35 1.96 6.11
C GLY A 144 17.14 2.83 7.11
N PRO A 145 17.95 2.25 8.02
CA PRO A 145 18.69 3.02 9.02
C PRO A 145 19.61 4.07 8.40
N ALA A 146 20.42 3.69 7.40
CA ALA A 146 21.32 4.60 6.70
C ALA A 146 20.59 5.73 5.95
N MET A 147 19.39 5.45 5.42
CA MET A 147 18.55 6.46 4.79
C MET A 147 18.01 7.46 5.82
N TYR A 148 17.44 6.98 6.94
CA TYR A 148 16.91 7.86 7.98
C TYR A 148 18.00 8.65 8.71
N GLU A 149 19.20 8.09 8.87
CA GLU A 149 20.34 8.80 9.47
C GLU A 149 20.80 9.99 8.60
N ARG A 150 20.73 9.86 7.27
CA ARG A 150 21.17 10.92 6.34
C ARG A 150 20.08 11.93 5.97
N LEU A 151 18.83 11.48 5.84
CA LEU A 151 17.71 12.32 5.37
C LEU A 151 16.75 12.75 6.49
N GLY A 152 16.78 12.09 7.65
CA GLY A 152 15.76 12.23 8.68
C GLY A 152 14.44 11.55 8.30
N TYR A 153 13.50 11.54 9.24
CA TYR A 153 12.17 10.94 9.09
C TYR A 153 11.32 11.67 8.04
N GLY A 154 11.39 13.01 8.01
CA GLY A 154 10.59 13.83 7.10
C GLY A 154 10.89 13.57 5.63
N TRP A 155 12.14 13.79 5.21
CA TRP A 155 12.53 13.58 3.82
C TRP A 155 12.58 12.10 3.44
N GLY A 156 12.96 11.21 4.36
CA GLY A 156 12.95 9.76 4.14
C GLY A 156 11.56 9.26 3.75
N ASP A 157 10.54 9.57 4.54
CA ASP A 157 9.17 9.12 4.24
C ASP A 157 8.53 9.92 3.09
N THR A 158 8.98 11.15 2.83
CA THR A 158 8.55 11.93 1.65
C THR A 158 8.99 11.24 0.35
N ILE A 159 10.24 10.76 0.27
CA ILE A 159 10.72 10.03 -0.91
C ILE A 159 9.96 8.71 -1.09
N LEU A 160 9.71 8.00 0.00
CA LEU A 160 8.91 6.77 -0.06
C LEU A 160 7.47 7.05 -0.51
N GLY A 161 6.85 8.11 0.01
CA GLY A 161 5.52 8.56 -0.41
C GLY A 161 5.47 8.96 -1.88
N PHE A 162 6.46 9.72 -2.38
CA PHE A 162 6.56 10.05 -3.80
C PHE A 162 6.80 8.81 -4.68
N THR A 163 7.59 7.85 -4.21
CA THR A 163 7.79 6.58 -4.92
C THR A 163 6.48 5.80 -5.03
N ALA A 164 5.69 5.76 -3.95
CA ALA A 164 4.36 5.16 -3.97
C ALA A 164 3.42 5.90 -4.95
N LEU A 165 3.46 7.23 -5.01
CA LEU A 165 2.71 8.02 -5.99
C LEU A 165 3.19 7.78 -7.42
N ALA A 166 4.49 7.62 -7.64
CA ALA A 166 5.05 7.31 -8.96
C ALA A 166 4.57 5.95 -9.48
N LEU A 167 4.18 5.04 -8.60
CA LEU A 167 3.57 3.75 -8.94
C LEU A 167 2.04 3.84 -9.15
N ALA A 168 1.38 4.91 -8.70
CA ALA A 168 -0.06 5.12 -8.86
C ALA A 168 -0.58 5.17 -10.32
N PRO A 169 0.20 5.61 -11.32
CA PRO A 169 -0.18 5.51 -12.74
C PRO A 169 -0.17 4.07 -13.27
N THR A 170 0.48 3.12 -12.60
CA THR A 170 0.58 1.73 -13.07
C THR A 170 -0.79 1.07 -13.24
N PRO A 171 -1.72 1.15 -12.25
CA PRO A 171 -3.11 0.74 -12.44
C PRO A 171 -3.80 1.42 -13.63
N LEU A 172 -3.58 2.73 -13.86
CA LEU A 172 -4.19 3.46 -14.98
C LEU A 172 -3.66 2.95 -16.33
N LEU A 173 -2.36 2.65 -16.42
CA LEU A 173 -1.75 2.07 -17.60
C LEU A 173 -2.30 0.67 -17.87
N LEU A 174 -2.48 -0.15 -16.83
CA LEU A 174 -3.11 -1.45 -16.94
C LEU A 174 -4.60 -1.36 -17.33
N MET A 175 -5.34 -0.35 -16.86
CA MET A 175 -6.71 -0.13 -17.34
C MET A 175 -6.78 0.24 -18.82
N LYS A 176 -5.80 1.00 -19.34
CA LYS A 176 -5.79 1.46 -20.73
C LYS A 176 -5.20 0.42 -21.71
N TYR A 177 -4.22 -0.36 -21.26
CA TYR A 177 -3.47 -1.28 -22.11
C TYR A 177 -3.62 -2.76 -21.71
N GLY A 178 -4.28 -3.07 -20.60
CA GLY A 178 -4.46 -4.43 -20.09
C GLY A 178 -5.10 -5.35 -21.11
N GLU A 179 -6.19 -4.90 -21.75
CA GLU A 179 -6.87 -5.62 -22.83
C GLU A 179 -5.93 -5.92 -24.01
N ARG A 180 -5.07 -4.97 -24.40
CA ARG A 180 -4.07 -5.16 -25.47
C ARG A 180 -2.96 -6.13 -25.07
N ILE A 181 -2.55 -6.13 -23.80
CA ILE A 181 -1.50 -7.03 -23.29
C ILE A 181 -2.05 -8.46 -23.21
N ARG A 182 -3.29 -8.61 -22.72
CA ARG A 182 -3.98 -9.90 -22.61
C ARG A 182 -4.27 -10.55 -23.96
N THR A 183 -4.57 -9.74 -24.98
CA THR A 183 -4.86 -10.22 -26.35
C THR A 183 -3.61 -10.42 -27.20
N ARG A 184 -2.49 -9.73 -26.94
CA ARG A 184 -1.22 -9.94 -27.66
C ARG A 184 -0.41 -11.13 -27.17
N TRP A 185 -0.51 -11.48 -25.89
CA TRP A 185 0.20 -12.61 -25.29
C TRP A 185 -0.80 -13.52 -24.57
N PRO A 186 -1.69 -14.21 -25.30
CA PRO A 186 -2.48 -15.27 -24.72
C PRO A 186 -1.50 -16.29 -24.12
N VAL A 187 -1.62 -16.55 -22.82
CA VAL A 187 -0.83 -17.59 -22.16
C VAL A 187 -1.42 -18.93 -22.58
N GLU A 188 -1.03 -19.38 -23.77
CA GLU A 188 -1.13 -20.79 -24.16
C GLU A 188 0.14 -21.48 -23.65
N LEU A 189 0.04 -22.07 -22.46
CA LEU A 189 1.00 -23.03 -21.91
C LEU A 189 0.26 -24.31 -21.59
#